data_AF-A0A060YB99-F1
#
_entry.id   AF-A0A060YB99-F1
#
_cell.length_a   1.000
_cell.length_b   1.000
_cell.length_c   1.000
_cell.angle_alpha   90.00
_cell.angle_beta   90.00
_cell.angle_gamma   90.00
#
_symmetry.space_group_name_H-M   'P 1'
#
loop_
_entity.id
_entity.type
_entity.pdbx_description
1 polymer ?
#
loop_
_entity_poly.entity_id
_entity_poly.type
_entity_poly.pdbx_seq_one_letter_code
_entity_poly.pdbx_strand_id
1 'polypeptide(L)'
;MTVGQHSGRRRRRRKDPSPMPVSPGYTQLEQNDPSMNPLRISVGGLPMLASMTNTPDPRFRLNLRAIVALVLAIALVLLYMHLNPGSYSEVPSSRNWKSGHTGMAVDEVADRYNDTYPLSTPERTPQGTRYRIGVIADLDTDSRSDKKLTWFSYMRRGHLLVSESGTKVAVEWDAERVLLESHLAEKGRGMELSELVVFNGKLYSVDDRTGVVYHIDGSKAVPWVILPDGDGSVSKGQ
;
A
#
# COMPACT_ATOMS: atom_id res chain seq x y z
N MET A 1 -69.03 -33.00 11.19
CA MET A 1 -69.25 -34.44 11.46
C MET A 1 -68.09 -35.24 10.89
N THR A 2 -67.82 -36.43 11.45
CA THR A 2 -67.10 -37.60 10.86
C THR A 2 -65.89 -37.36 9.93
N VAL A 3 -64.64 -37.75 10.29
CA VAL A 3 -64.12 -39.15 10.42
C VAL A 3 -64.14 -39.92 9.10
N GLY A 4 -63.06 -40.56 8.61
CA GLY A 4 -61.67 -40.64 9.11
C GLY A 4 -61.05 -42.06 9.01
N GLN A 5 -59.80 -42.22 9.46
CA GLN A 5 -59.05 -43.51 9.59
C GLN A 5 -58.73 -44.22 8.25
N HIS A 6 -57.88 -45.26 8.13
CA HIS A 6 -56.90 -45.98 9.00
C HIS A 6 -55.77 -46.50 8.06
N SER A 7 -54.68 -47.23 8.38
CA SER A 7 -54.06 -47.93 9.53
C SER A 7 -52.58 -48.20 9.12
N GLY A 8 -51.56 -48.46 9.96
CA GLY A 8 -51.43 -48.51 11.42
C GLY A 8 -50.36 -49.55 11.85
N ARG A 9 -50.20 -49.77 13.17
CA ARG A 9 -49.53 -50.93 13.83
C ARG A 9 -47.99 -51.12 13.65
N ARG A 10 -47.20 -51.62 14.63
CA ARG A 10 -47.41 -51.84 16.08
C ARG A 10 -46.06 -52.09 16.84
N ARG A 11 -45.89 -51.43 18.00
CA ARG A 11 -45.34 -51.94 19.30
C ARG A 11 -43.90 -52.55 19.42
N ARG A 12 -43.18 -51.99 20.44
CA ARG A 12 -42.37 -52.67 21.52
C ARG A 12 -40.97 -53.24 21.17
N ARG A 13 -39.98 -53.31 22.10
CA ARG A 13 -39.66 -52.64 23.40
C ARG A 13 -38.29 -53.13 23.94
N ARG A 14 -37.51 -52.27 24.63
CA ARG A 14 -36.19 -52.56 25.32
C ARG A 14 -35.02 -52.82 24.34
N LYS A 15 -33.74 -52.75 24.71
CA LYS A 15 -33.04 -52.67 26.03
C LYS A 15 -31.69 -51.92 25.88
N ASP A 16 -31.20 -51.29 26.96
CA ASP A 16 -29.88 -50.62 27.05
C ASP A 16 -28.69 -51.61 27.12
N PRO A 17 -27.45 -51.14 26.90
CA PRO A 17 -26.55 -50.94 28.06
C PRO A 17 -25.71 -49.64 28.05
N SER A 18 -25.03 -49.40 29.18
CA SER A 18 -24.33 -48.17 29.59
C SER A 18 -22.81 -48.16 29.20
N PRO A 19 -21.99 -47.14 29.56
CA PRO A 19 -20.67 -46.91 28.95
C PRO A 19 -19.50 -47.70 29.56
N MET A 20 -18.35 -47.67 28.88
CA MET A 20 -17.09 -48.33 29.27
C MET A 20 -16.09 -47.33 29.90
N PRO A 21 -15.64 -47.53 31.15
CA PRO A 21 -14.48 -46.83 31.75
C PRO A 21 -13.19 -47.68 31.71
N VAL A 22 -12.00 -47.07 31.69
CA VAL A 22 -10.72 -47.80 31.84
C VAL A 22 -9.67 -47.02 32.67
N SER A 23 -9.16 -47.68 33.71
CA SER A 23 -7.97 -47.42 34.55
C SER A 23 -7.81 -48.67 35.46
N PRO A 24 -6.63 -49.09 35.98
CA PRO A 24 -5.46 -48.31 36.42
C PRO A 24 -4.12 -48.74 35.72
N GLY A 25 -2.92 -48.23 36.07
CA GLY A 25 -2.03 -48.71 37.17
C GLY A 25 -0.95 -49.69 36.63
N TYR A 26 0.32 -49.76 37.07
CA TYR A 26 1.02 -49.29 38.28
C TYR A 26 2.56 -49.22 38.10
N THR A 27 3.25 -48.28 38.78
CA THR A 27 4.66 -48.34 39.32
C THR A 27 5.85 -48.64 38.37
N GLN A 28 7.12 -48.35 38.67
CA GLN A 28 7.79 -48.15 39.98
C GLN A 28 8.90 -47.07 40.00
N LEU A 29 9.02 -46.49 41.21
CA LEU A 29 10.03 -45.60 41.79
C LEU A 29 11.51 -45.85 41.42
N GLU A 30 12.31 -44.77 41.39
CA GLU A 30 13.33 -44.57 42.43
C GLU A 30 13.49 -43.05 42.74
N GLN A 31 13.99 -42.70 43.94
CA GLN A 31 13.98 -41.35 44.50
C GLN A 31 15.09 -41.19 45.55
N ASN A 32 15.86 -40.09 45.53
CA ASN A 32 16.37 -39.37 46.71
C ASN A 32 17.06 -38.03 46.33
N ASP A 33 17.27 -37.18 47.33
CA ASP A 33 17.54 -35.72 47.27
C ASP A 33 18.59 -35.36 48.37
N PRO A 34 18.85 -34.10 48.78
CA PRO A 34 19.29 -32.87 48.08
C PRO A 34 20.73 -32.44 48.46
N SER A 35 21.23 -31.28 47.98
CA SER A 35 21.69 -30.13 48.82
C SER A 35 22.81 -29.22 48.25
N MET A 36 22.82 -27.96 48.74
CA MET A 36 23.89 -26.93 48.76
C MET A 36 24.46 -26.33 47.44
N ASN A 37 24.16 -25.03 47.24
CA ASN A 37 25.01 -24.05 46.53
C ASN A 37 26.02 -23.43 47.53
N PRO A 38 27.24 -22.96 47.15
CA PRO A 38 27.37 -21.61 46.55
C PRO A 38 28.54 -21.38 45.55
N LEU A 39 28.53 -20.18 44.97
CA LEU A 39 29.51 -19.62 44.01
C LEU A 39 30.98 -19.60 44.51
N ARG A 40 31.93 -19.83 43.59
CA ARG A 40 33.33 -19.33 43.66
C ARG A 40 33.80 -18.82 42.29
N ILE A 41 34.82 -17.95 42.30
CA ILE A 41 35.17 -17.04 41.20
C ILE A 41 36.66 -17.17 40.83
N SER A 42 36.96 -17.24 39.51
CA SER A 42 38.31 -17.08 38.91
C SER A 42 39.33 -18.20 39.29
N VAL A 43 40.48 -18.40 38.63
CA VAL A 43 41.25 -17.57 37.69
C VAL A 43 41.90 -18.43 36.59
N GLY A 44 42.07 -17.86 35.38
CA GLY A 44 43.25 -18.11 34.54
C GLY A 44 43.17 -19.30 33.56
N GLY A 45 43.14 -19.00 32.26
CA GLY A 45 43.25 -20.01 31.20
C GLY A 45 42.86 -19.46 29.83
N LEU A 46 43.80 -18.81 29.13
CA LEU A 46 43.61 -18.46 27.72
C LEU A 46 43.72 -19.74 26.88
N PRO A 47 42.67 -20.18 26.16
CA PRO A 47 42.83 -21.23 25.16
C PRO A 47 43.68 -20.69 24.00
N MET A 48 44.75 -21.41 23.66
CA MET A 48 45.59 -21.07 22.51
C MET A 48 44.76 -21.05 21.22
N LEU A 49 44.97 -20.03 20.38
CA LEU A 49 44.54 -20.07 18.99
C LEU A 49 45.34 -21.15 18.26
N ALA A 50 44.71 -22.28 17.98
CA ALA A 50 45.31 -23.37 17.21
C ALA A 50 45.61 -22.90 15.78
N SER A 51 46.88 -22.71 15.46
CA SER A 51 47.31 -22.32 14.11
C SER A 51 47.13 -23.50 13.15
N MET A 52 46.03 -23.51 12.39
CA MET A 52 45.85 -24.44 11.28
C MET A 52 46.78 -24.04 10.13
N THR A 53 47.94 -24.68 10.05
CA THR A 53 48.93 -24.49 8.99
C THR A 53 48.47 -25.12 7.68
N ASN A 54 47.51 -24.47 7.01
CA ASN A 54 47.21 -24.76 5.61
C ASN A 54 48.45 -24.41 4.78
N THR A 55 49.11 -25.41 4.20
CA THR A 55 50.21 -25.20 3.26
C THR A 55 49.67 -24.49 2.01
N PRO A 56 50.15 -23.28 1.67
CA PRO A 56 49.64 -22.55 0.51
C PRO A 56 50.07 -23.25 -0.79
N ASP A 57 49.11 -23.55 -1.67
CA ASP A 57 49.37 -24.16 -2.98
C ASP A 57 50.37 -23.28 -3.76
N PRO A 58 51.55 -23.81 -4.16
CA PRO A 58 52.66 -23.02 -4.70
C PRO A 58 52.36 -22.30 -6.03
N ARG A 59 51.18 -22.54 -6.62
CA ARG A 59 50.67 -21.88 -7.83
C ARG A 59 50.31 -20.40 -7.61
N PHE A 60 49.93 -19.99 -6.40
CA PHE A 60 49.61 -18.59 -6.09
C PHE A 60 50.77 -17.83 -5.46
N ARG A 61 51.80 -17.53 -6.27
CA ARG A 61 52.84 -16.54 -5.96
C ARG A 61 52.25 -15.12 -6.02
N LEU A 62 51.41 -14.77 -5.04
CA LEU A 62 50.78 -13.46 -4.94
C LEU A 62 51.85 -12.40 -4.64
N ASN A 63 52.39 -11.79 -5.70
CA ASN A 63 53.52 -10.87 -5.62
C ASN A 63 53.18 -9.68 -4.72
N LEU A 64 53.78 -9.60 -3.53
CA LEU A 64 53.51 -8.55 -2.54
C LEU A 64 53.64 -7.12 -3.13
N ARG A 65 54.58 -6.92 -4.06
CA ARG A 65 54.75 -5.67 -4.81
C ARG A 65 53.51 -5.30 -5.64
N ALA A 66 52.83 -6.28 -6.23
CA ALA A 66 51.58 -6.06 -6.97
C ALA A 66 50.39 -5.80 -6.02
N ILE A 67 50.34 -6.44 -4.85
CA ILE A 67 49.33 -6.14 -3.82
C ILE A 67 49.48 -4.68 -3.35
N VAL A 68 50.70 -4.26 -3.01
CA VAL A 68 51.01 -2.90 -2.57
C VAL A 68 50.71 -1.87 -3.67
N ALA A 69 51.05 -2.17 -4.92
CA ALA A 69 50.72 -1.30 -6.06
C ALA A 69 49.19 -1.18 -6.28
N LEU A 70 48.44 -2.27 -6.15
CA LEU A 70 46.98 -2.26 -6.27
C LEU A 70 46.31 -1.46 -5.13
N VAL A 71 46.77 -1.62 -3.89
CA VAL A 71 46.27 -0.86 -2.74
C VAL A 71 46.58 0.64 -2.89
N LEU A 72 47.78 0.99 -3.35
CA LEU A 72 48.15 2.38 -3.66
C LEU A 72 47.29 2.97 -4.79
N ALA A 73 47.03 2.20 -5.85
CA ALA A 73 46.15 2.65 -6.94
C ALA A 73 44.72 2.91 -6.46
N ILE A 74 44.15 2.01 -5.64
CA ILE A 74 42.82 2.19 -5.05
C ILE A 74 42.80 3.41 -4.12
N ALA A 75 43.82 3.59 -3.28
CA ALA A 75 43.93 4.75 -2.39
C ALA A 75 44.02 6.08 -3.17
N LEU A 76 44.75 6.11 -4.29
CA LEU A 76 44.82 7.28 -5.18
C LEU A 76 43.49 7.57 -5.88
N VAL A 77 42.73 6.55 -6.29
CA VAL A 77 41.38 6.73 -6.86
C VAL A 77 40.41 7.28 -5.81
N LEU A 78 40.42 6.75 -4.59
CA LEU A 78 39.58 7.25 -3.49
C LEU A 78 39.97 8.69 -3.10
N LEU A 79 41.26 9.01 -3.04
CA LEU A 79 41.75 10.37 -2.82
C LEU A 79 41.31 11.32 -3.94
N TYR A 80 41.38 10.89 -5.21
CA TYR A 80 40.90 11.66 -6.35
C TYR A 80 39.38 11.94 -6.25
N MET A 81 38.57 10.96 -5.86
CA MET A 81 37.12 11.17 -5.65
C MET A 81 36.78 12.05 -4.44
N HIS A 82 37.66 12.13 -3.43
CA HIS A 82 37.49 13.09 -2.32
C HIS A 82 38.00 14.51 -2.65
N LEU A 83 39.03 14.65 -3.49
CA LEU A 83 39.56 15.95 -3.91
C LEU A 83 38.72 16.59 -5.03
N ASN A 84 38.13 15.78 -5.91
CA ASN A 84 37.14 16.20 -6.90
C ASN A 84 35.75 15.64 -6.52
N PRO A 85 34.96 16.34 -5.68
CA PRO A 85 33.53 16.07 -5.49
C PRO A 85 32.73 16.49 -6.74
N GLY A 86 33.03 15.85 -7.87
CA GLY A 86 32.31 16.03 -9.12
C GLY A 86 30.89 15.47 -9.00
N SER A 87 29.91 16.21 -9.49
CA SER A 87 28.50 15.86 -9.44
C SER A 87 28.24 14.43 -9.93
N TYR A 88 27.57 13.61 -9.12
CA TYR A 88 27.15 12.27 -9.52
C TYR A 88 26.13 12.36 -10.66
N SER A 89 26.58 12.10 -11.89
CA SER A 89 25.71 11.92 -13.06
C SER A 89 25.34 10.45 -13.26
N GLU A 90 24.22 10.22 -13.93
CA GLU A 90 23.44 8.97 -13.83
C GLU A 90 23.98 7.79 -14.66
N VAL A 91 23.43 6.61 -14.38
CA VAL A 91 23.66 5.36 -15.12
C VAL A 91 23.13 5.51 -16.56
N PRO A 92 23.89 5.14 -17.60
CA PRO A 92 23.48 5.33 -18.99
C PRO A 92 22.37 4.35 -19.41
N SER A 93 21.22 4.87 -19.84
CA SER A 93 20.11 4.09 -20.39
C SER A 93 19.74 4.49 -21.83
N SER A 94 19.09 3.56 -22.54
CA SER A 94 18.47 3.64 -23.88
C SER A 94 18.89 4.79 -24.81
N ARG A 95 19.82 4.44 -25.71
CA ARG A 95 20.15 5.09 -27.00
C ARG A 95 18.90 5.50 -27.81
N ASN A 96 18.39 6.71 -27.61
CA ASN A 96 17.28 7.27 -28.39
C ASN A 96 17.76 8.05 -29.64
N TRP A 97 16.94 7.98 -30.69
CA TRP A 97 17.24 8.55 -32.02
C TRP A 97 17.01 10.05 -32.05
N LYS A 98 18.03 10.83 -32.44
CA LYS A 98 17.93 12.29 -32.53
C LYS A 98 17.13 12.71 -33.77
N SER A 99 15.92 13.23 -33.55
CA SER A 99 15.37 14.30 -34.41
C SER A 99 15.53 15.61 -33.65
N GLY A 100 16.09 16.63 -34.27
CA GLY A 100 16.51 17.85 -33.58
C GLY A 100 15.57 19.02 -33.81
N HIS A 101 14.98 19.55 -32.74
CA HIS A 101 14.43 20.91 -32.72
C HIS A 101 15.03 21.70 -31.55
N THR A 102 15.63 22.85 -31.87
CA THR A 102 16.19 23.80 -30.91
C THR A 102 15.11 24.79 -30.48
N GLY A 103 14.80 24.87 -29.18
CA GLY A 103 13.87 25.89 -28.69
C GLY A 103 13.56 25.82 -27.21
N MET A 104 14.22 26.69 -26.43
CA MET A 104 13.91 27.08 -25.05
C MET A 104 13.98 25.96 -23.98
N ALA A 105 14.75 26.21 -22.91
CA ALA A 105 14.63 25.47 -21.66
C ALA A 105 13.39 25.98 -20.89
N VAL A 106 12.20 25.60 -21.36
CA VAL A 106 10.96 25.79 -20.59
C VAL A 106 10.83 24.62 -19.61
N ASP A 107 11.33 24.86 -18.41
CA ASP A 107 10.83 24.24 -17.17
C ASP A 107 10.80 22.69 -17.13
N GLU A 108 11.98 22.05 -17.02
CA GLU A 108 12.11 20.60 -16.75
C GLU A 108 11.39 20.12 -15.46
N VAL A 109 10.91 21.04 -14.63
CA VAL A 109 10.10 20.73 -13.44
C VAL A 109 8.62 20.55 -13.81
N ALA A 110 8.12 21.19 -14.86
CA ALA A 110 6.71 21.13 -15.29
C ALA A 110 6.31 19.77 -15.90
N ASP A 111 7.24 19.09 -16.57
CA ASP A 111 7.01 17.77 -17.19
C ASP A 111 7.18 16.59 -16.20
N ARG A 112 7.57 16.84 -14.94
CA ARG A 112 7.73 15.77 -13.95
C ARG A 112 6.40 15.41 -13.28
N TYR A 113 6.06 14.12 -13.31
CA TYR A 113 4.91 13.58 -12.58
C TYR A 113 5.05 13.83 -11.08
N ASN A 114 4.02 14.43 -10.47
CA ASN A 114 3.92 14.66 -9.04
C ASN A 114 3.28 13.42 -8.35
N ASP A 115 4.10 12.69 -7.61
CA ASP A 115 3.75 11.45 -6.90
C ASP A 115 3.15 11.67 -5.50
N THR A 116 2.83 12.92 -5.12
CA THR A 116 2.22 13.26 -3.82
C THR A 116 0.91 12.49 -3.59
N TYR A 117 0.97 11.49 -2.72
CA TYR A 117 -0.19 10.70 -2.28
C TYR A 117 -0.06 10.30 -0.79
N PRO A 118 -1.10 10.50 0.04
CA PRO A 118 -2.32 11.28 -0.23
C PRO A 118 -2.04 12.79 -0.37
N LEU A 119 -3.03 13.56 -0.86
CA LEU A 119 -2.93 15.03 -1.01
C LEU A 119 -2.79 15.80 0.32
N SER A 120 -3.06 15.15 1.45
CA SER A 120 -2.90 15.72 2.79
C SER A 120 -2.03 14.79 3.61
N THR A 121 -0.99 15.35 4.25
CA THR A 121 -0.08 14.61 5.12
C THR A 121 -0.86 13.87 6.22
N PRO A 122 -0.71 12.54 6.37
CA PRO A 122 -1.40 11.78 7.42
C PRO A 122 -1.02 12.25 8.82
N GLU A 123 -2.01 12.50 9.66
CA GLU A 123 -1.82 12.92 11.05
C GLU A 123 -1.54 11.71 11.95
N ARG A 124 -0.52 11.79 12.81
CA ARG A 124 -0.28 10.79 13.86
C ARG A 124 -0.95 11.23 15.15
N THR A 125 -1.70 10.33 15.79
CA THR A 125 -2.42 10.59 17.04
C THR A 125 -2.13 9.49 18.07
N PRO A 126 -2.39 9.71 19.37
CA PRO A 126 -2.25 8.66 20.40
C PRO A 126 -3.15 7.43 20.20
N GLN A 127 -4.07 7.46 19.23
CA GLN A 127 -4.97 6.36 18.89
C GLN A 127 -4.53 5.62 17.61
N GLY A 128 -3.63 6.19 16.81
CA GLY A 128 -3.18 5.63 15.55
C GLY A 128 -2.86 6.69 14.48
N THR A 129 -3.33 6.48 13.25
CA THR A 129 -3.06 7.38 12.11
C THR A 129 -4.36 7.84 11.46
N ARG A 130 -4.55 9.16 11.39
CA ARG A 130 -5.74 9.80 10.85
C ARG A 130 -5.45 10.37 9.46
N TYR A 131 -6.19 9.88 8.47
CA TYR A 131 -6.09 10.28 7.07
C TYR A 131 -7.27 11.20 6.71
N ARG A 132 -7.03 12.22 5.87
CA ARG A 132 -8.11 12.99 5.25
C ARG A 132 -8.75 12.12 4.15
N ILE A 133 -10.07 12.05 4.13
CA ILE A 133 -10.83 11.32 3.09
C ILE A 133 -11.87 12.22 2.43
N GLY A 134 -12.24 11.85 1.20
CA GLY A 134 -13.41 12.34 0.49
C GLY A 134 -14.19 11.18 -0.10
N VAL A 135 -15.50 11.35 -0.25
CA VAL A 135 -16.37 10.53 -1.09
C VAL A 135 -17.18 11.48 -1.97
N ILE A 136 -17.46 11.08 -3.20
CA ILE A 136 -18.28 11.84 -4.14
C ILE A 136 -19.60 11.13 -4.40
N ALA A 137 -20.62 11.88 -4.78
CA ALA A 137 -21.95 11.37 -5.03
C ALA A 137 -22.24 11.33 -6.53
N ASP A 138 -22.51 10.13 -7.03
CA ASP A 138 -23.43 10.00 -8.15
C ASP A 138 -24.87 10.29 -7.64
N LEU A 139 -25.68 10.89 -8.50
CA LEU A 139 -27.08 11.25 -8.23
C LEU A 139 -28.00 10.78 -9.37
N ASP A 140 -27.50 10.03 -10.35
CA ASP A 140 -28.22 9.70 -11.58
C ASP A 140 -28.86 10.98 -12.20
N THR A 141 -30.11 10.90 -12.64
CA THR A 141 -30.87 12.03 -13.19
C THR A 141 -31.18 13.15 -12.20
N ASP A 142 -31.07 12.90 -10.89
CA ASP A 142 -31.34 13.88 -9.83
C ASP A 142 -30.14 14.83 -9.60
N SER A 143 -29.03 14.61 -10.34
CA SER A 143 -27.95 15.58 -10.57
C SER A 143 -28.43 16.90 -11.21
N ARG A 144 -29.60 16.93 -11.85
CA ARG A 144 -30.10 18.11 -12.55
C ARG A 144 -30.80 19.08 -11.59
N SER A 145 -30.31 20.32 -11.52
CA SER A 145 -30.91 21.37 -10.67
C SER A 145 -32.05 22.15 -11.35
N ASP A 146 -32.79 22.93 -10.55
CA ASP A 146 -33.76 23.94 -11.03
C ASP A 146 -33.11 25.09 -11.82
N LYS A 147 -31.79 25.31 -11.67
CA LYS A 147 -31.08 26.34 -12.44
C LYS A 147 -30.98 25.88 -13.90
N LYS A 148 -31.27 26.80 -14.83
CA LYS A 148 -31.22 26.54 -16.28
C LYS A 148 -29.85 25.95 -16.68
N LEU A 149 -29.86 24.79 -17.34
CA LEU A 149 -28.66 24.10 -17.85
C LEU A 149 -27.55 23.98 -16.78
N THR A 150 -27.90 23.49 -15.60
CA THR A 150 -26.96 23.32 -14.48
C THR A 150 -27.21 21.98 -13.79
N TRP A 151 -26.14 21.18 -13.69
CA TRP A 151 -26.10 19.90 -13.00
C TRP A 151 -25.10 19.98 -11.84
N PHE A 152 -25.26 19.12 -10.85
CA PHE A 152 -24.48 19.14 -9.62
C PHE A 152 -24.22 17.75 -9.04
N SER A 153 -23.16 17.68 -8.23
CA SER A 153 -22.81 16.55 -7.36
C SER A 153 -22.43 17.07 -5.97
N TYR A 154 -22.37 16.18 -4.98
CA TYR A 154 -21.83 16.47 -3.66
C TYR A 154 -20.54 15.67 -3.40
N MET A 155 -19.47 16.35 -3.02
CA MET A 155 -18.34 15.71 -2.34
C MET A 155 -18.48 15.89 -0.82
N ARG A 156 -18.47 14.79 -0.06
CA ARG A 156 -18.39 14.82 1.40
C ARG A 156 -16.98 14.48 1.86
N ARG A 157 -16.40 15.36 2.68
CA ARG A 157 -15.07 15.16 3.29
C ARG A 157 -15.20 14.60 4.70
N GLY A 158 -14.14 13.96 5.18
CA GLY A 158 -14.08 13.40 6.53
C GLY A 158 -12.66 13.00 6.91
N HIS A 159 -12.56 12.16 7.94
CA HIS A 159 -11.33 11.56 8.40
C HIS A 159 -11.51 10.06 8.65
N LEU A 160 -10.49 9.29 8.29
CA LEU A 160 -10.39 7.86 8.56
C LEU A 160 -9.24 7.65 9.55
N LEU A 161 -9.55 7.14 10.75
CA LEU A 161 -8.57 6.79 11.78
C LEU A 161 -8.34 5.27 11.74
N VAL A 162 -7.13 4.86 11.35
CA VAL A 162 -6.65 3.48 11.52
C VAL A 162 -5.99 3.39 12.89
N SER A 163 -6.37 2.41 13.72
CA SER A 163 -5.76 2.22 15.04
C SER A 163 -4.29 1.81 14.95
N GLU A 164 -3.48 2.14 15.95
CA GLU A 164 -2.06 1.73 16.01
C GLU A 164 -1.88 0.20 15.87
N SER A 165 -2.82 -0.57 16.39
CA SER A 165 -2.87 -2.04 16.25
C SER A 165 -3.19 -2.56 14.84
N GLY A 166 -3.60 -1.70 13.90
CA GLY A 166 -4.12 -2.08 12.59
C GLY A 166 -5.47 -2.82 12.58
N THR A 167 -6.07 -3.07 13.75
CA THR A 167 -7.26 -3.93 13.90
C THR A 167 -8.60 -3.18 13.95
N LYS A 168 -8.61 -1.84 13.96
CA LYS A 168 -9.82 -1.03 13.94
C LYS A 168 -9.68 0.14 12.98
N VAL A 169 -10.79 0.48 12.34
CA VAL A 169 -10.96 1.71 11.56
C VAL A 169 -12.17 2.45 12.11
N ALA A 170 -12.04 3.77 12.31
CA ALA A 170 -13.14 4.68 12.60
C ALA A 170 -13.23 5.75 11.52
N VAL A 171 -14.45 6.22 11.22
CA VAL A 171 -14.70 7.27 10.22
C VAL A 171 -15.53 8.37 10.85
N GLU A 172 -15.02 9.60 10.75
CA GLU A 172 -15.69 10.82 11.17
C GLU A 172 -15.92 11.70 9.93
N TRP A 173 -17.07 12.36 9.83
CA TRP A 173 -17.43 13.14 8.66
C TRP A 173 -17.52 14.63 8.98
N ASP A 174 -17.12 15.47 8.02
CA ASP A 174 -17.43 16.90 8.06
C ASP A 174 -18.97 17.09 8.11
N ALA A 175 -19.40 18.16 8.77
CA ALA A 175 -20.80 18.57 8.82
C ALA A 175 -21.27 19.12 7.45
N GLU A 176 -20.41 19.87 6.78
CA GLU A 176 -20.66 20.48 5.48
C GLU A 176 -20.37 19.50 4.32
N ARG A 177 -21.17 19.58 3.25
CA ARG A 177 -20.89 18.94 1.96
C ARG A 177 -20.42 20.00 0.98
N VAL A 178 -19.41 19.67 0.17
CA VAL A 178 -19.00 20.50 -0.96
C VAL A 178 -19.99 20.27 -2.08
N LEU A 179 -20.72 21.32 -2.49
CA LEU A 179 -21.47 21.34 -3.74
C LEU A 179 -20.50 21.56 -4.90
N LEU A 180 -20.65 20.77 -5.97
CA LEU A 180 -19.92 20.90 -7.22
C LEU A 180 -20.94 21.09 -8.34
N GLU A 181 -20.86 22.18 -9.11
CA GLU A 181 -21.80 22.47 -10.21
C GLU A 181 -21.08 22.53 -11.57
N SER A 182 -21.77 22.15 -12.64
CA SER A 182 -21.34 22.31 -14.04
C SER A 182 -22.51 22.66 -14.95
N HIS A 183 -22.21 23.30 -16.07
CA HIS A 183 -23.16 23.60 -17.15
C HIS A 183 -22.99 22.68 -18.37
N LEU A 184 -22.04 21.73 -18.31
CA LEU A 184 -21.75 20.75 -19.35
C LEU A 184 -22.56 19.46 -19.08
N ALA A 185 -23.19 18.95 -20.12
CA ALA A 185 -24.03 17.75 -20.08
C ALA A 185 -24.17 17.14 -21.48
N GLU A 186 -24.30 15.81 -21.55
CA GLU A 186 -24.65 15.10 -22.79
C GLU A 186 -26.10 14.62 -22.70
N LYS A 187 -26.90 14.85 -23.75
CA LYS A 187 -28.33 14.43 -23.82
C LYS A 187 -29.19 14.89 -22.63
N GLY A 188 -28.75 15.92 -21.89
CA GLY A 188 -29.43 16.47 -20.72
C GLY A 188 -29.04 15.85 -19.36
N ARG A 189 -27.97 15.05 -19.32
CA ARG A 189 -27.39 14.36 -18.15
C ARG A 189 -25.92 14.76 -17.98
N GLY A 190 -25.42 14.85 -16.75
CA GLY A 190 -24.07 15.32 -16.44
C GLY A 190 -23.85 15.56 -14.95
N MET A 191 -22.59 15.67 -14.51
CA MET A 191 -22.19 15.63 -13.10
C MET A 191 -22.60 14.34 -12.36
N GLU A 192 -22.69 13.23 -13.09
CA GLU A 192 -23.01 11.91 -12.53
C GLU A 192 -21.65 11.24 -12.24
N LEU A 193 -21.12 11.57 -11.05
CA LEU A 193 -19.69 11.45 -10.73
C LEU A 193 -19.35 10.10 -10.09
N SER A 194 -18.85 9.16 -10.89
CA SER A 194 -18.78 7.74 -10.52
C SER A 194 -17.47 7.29 -9.84
N GLU A 195 -16.44 8.16 -9.72
CA GLU A 195 -15.17 7.85 -9.02
C GLU A 195 -14.50 9.13 -8.49
N LEU A 196 -13.64 9.02 -7.46
CA LEU A 196 -12.84 10.11 -6.88
C LEU A 196 -11.39 9.68 -6.61
N VAL A 197 -10.46 10.11 -7.48
CA VAL A 197 -9.06 9.64 -7.48
C VAL A 197 -8.05 10.77 -7.32
N VAL A 198 -6.88 10.46 -6.75
CA VAL A 198 -5.72 11.36 -6.71
C VAL A 198 -4.74 10.96 -7.81
N PHE A 199 -4.36 11.90 -8.67
CA PHE A 199 -3.41 11.70 -9.77
C PHE A 199 -2.57 12.97 -9.97
N ASN A 200 -1.27 12.83 -10.23
CA ASN A 200 -0.36 13.95 -10.50
C ASN A 200 -0.49 15.12 -9.49
N GLY A 201 -0.50 14.79 -8.19
CA GLY A 201 -0.65 15.76 -7.09
C GLY A 201 -1.99 16.51 -7.04
N LYS A 202 -3.04 16.02 -7.70
CA LYS A 202 -4.35 16.68 -7.84
C LYS A 202 -5.51 15.71 -7.62
N LEU A 203 -6.69 16.26 -7.28
CA LEU A 203 -7.93 15.49 -7.08
C LEU A 203 -8.78 15.52 -8.35
N TYR A 204 -9.25 14.35 -8.81
CA TYR A 204 -10.06 14.21 -10.02
C TYR A 204 -11.30 13.35 -9.79
N SER A 205 -12.33 13.61 -10.58
CA SER A 205 -13.52 12.78 -10.73
C SER A 205 -13.94 12.73 -12.20
N VAL A 206 -14.80 11.79 -12.59
CA VAL A 206 -15.25 11.60 -13.97
C VAL A 206 -16.77 11.47 -14.03
N ASP A 207 -17.38 12.09 -15.05
CA ASP A 207 -18.82 12.13 -15.32
C ASP A 207 -19.19 11.13 -16.42
N ASP A 208 -19.84 10.01 -16.09
CA ASP A 208 -20.15 8.89 -17.03
C ASP A 208 -21.17 9.26 -18.13
N ARG A 209 -21.67 10.50 -18.11
CA ARG A 209 -22.59 11.03 -19.12
C ARG A 209 -21.85 11.76 -20.23
N THR A 210 -20.78 12.46 -19.88
CA THR A 210 -20.00 13.31 -20.79
C THR A 210 -18.62 12.75 -21.08
N GLY A 211 -18.16 11.74 -20.31
CA GLY A 211 -16.79 11.25 -20.33
C GLY A 211 -15.78 12.27 -19.81
N VAL A 212 -16.22 13.37 -19.20
CA VAL A 212 -15.33 14.47 -18.79
C VAL A 212 -14.71 14.18 -17.44
N VAL A 213 -13.38 14.19 -17.41
CA VAL A 213 -12.60 14.18 -16.17
C VAL A 213 -12.48 15.62 -15.68
N TYR A 214 -12.99 15.87 -14.48
CA TYR A 214 -12.96 17.16 -13.79
C TYR A 214 -11.87 17.17 -12.71
N HIS A 215 -11.02 18.19 -12.73
CA HIS A 215 -10.17 18.56 -11.60
C HIS A 215 -11.01 19.20 -10.50
N ILE A 216 -10.94 18.69 -9.27
CA ILE A 216 -11.75 19.15 -8.14
C ILE A 216 -10.92 20.14 -7.30
N ASP A 217 -11.03 21.43 -7.63
CA ASP A 217 -10.37 22.55 -6.93
C ASP A 217 -11.31 23.17 -5.87
N GLY A 218 -11.21 22.69 -4.64
CA GLY A 218 -12.01 23.18 -3.50
C GLY A 218 -13.49 22.85 -3.65
N SER A 219 -14.26 23.76 -4.26
CA SER A 219 -15.68 23.62 -4.60
C SER A 219 -15.96 23.81 -6.10
N LYS A 220 -14.94 23.68 -6.95
CA LYS A 220 -15.06 23.80 -8.41
C LYS A 220 -14.79 22.45 -9.05
N ALA A 221 -15.64 22.04 -9.99
CA ALA A 221 -15.32 21.01 -10.96
C ALA A 221 -14.79 21.71 -12.23
N VAL A 222 -13.49 21.58 -12.51
CA VAL A 222 -12.82 22.21 -13.66
C VAL A 222 -12.56 21.14 -14.72
N PRO A 223 -13.20 21.19 -15.91
CA PRO A 223 -12.94 20.22 -16.98
C PRO A 223 -11.44 20.15 -17.34
N TRP A 224 -10.89 18.95 -17.43
CA TRP A 224 -9.48 18.73 -17.76
C TRP A 224 -9.29 17.96 -19.07
N VAL A 225 -9.91 16.78 -19.20
CA VAL A 225 -9.93 15.98 -20.44
C VAL A 225 -11.32 15.40 -20.68
N ILE A 226 -11.62 15.02 -21.92
CA ILE A 226 -12.84 14.31 -22.30
C ILE A 226 -12.46 12.94 -22.88
N LEU A 227 -13.17 11.90 -22.43
CA LEU A 227 -12.97 10.51 -22.82
C LEU A 227 -14.15 10.09 -23.74
N PRO A 228 -13.95 10.01 -25.06
CA PRO A 228 -14.93 9.42 -25.96
C PRO A 228 -15.05 7.89 -25.76
N ASP A 229 -16.23 7.34 -26.02
CA ASP A 229 -16.59 5.93 -25.81
C ASP A 229 -15.85 4.98 -26.78
N GLY A 230 -15.75 3.70 -26.38
CA GLY A 230 -15.12 2.63 -27.16
C GLY A 230 -13.61 2.79 -27.34
N ASP A 231 -13.19 2.86 -28.61
CA ASP A 231 -11.80 3.12 -29.03
C ASP A 231 -11.51 4.63 -29.21
N GLY A 232 -12.48 5.47 -28.85
CA GLY A 232 -12.44 6.92 -29.04
C GLY A 232 -12.96 7.42 -30.39
N SER A 233 -13.45 6.52 -31.26
CA SER A 233 -14.15 6.92 -32.50
C SER A 233 -15.64 7.25 -32.28
N VAL A 234 -16.21 6.91 -31.11
CA VAL A 234 -17.63 7.10 -30.79
C VAL A 234 -17.87 8.49 -30.22
N SER A 235 -18.88 9.21 -30.72
CA SER A 235 -19.21 10.58 -30.33
C SER A 235 -20.04 10.72 -29.03
N LYS A 236 -20.10 9.66 -28.22
CA LYS A 236 -20.63 9.63 -26.85
C LYS A 236 -19.46 9.78 -25.89
N GLY A 237 -19.63 10.45 -24.75
CA GLY A 237 -18.71 10.29 -23.62
C GLY A 237 -18.65 8.84 -23.15
N GLN A 238 -17.53 8.38 -22.59
CA GLN A 238 -17.31 7.00 -22.13
C GLN A 238 -18.33 6.57 -21.06
#